data_AF-A0A089HNR6-F1
#
_entry.id   AF-A0A089HNR6-F1
#
_cell.length_a   1.000
_cell.length_b   1.000
_cell.length_c   1.000
_cell.angle_alpha   90.00
_cell.angle_beta   90.00
_cell.angle_gamma   90.00
#
_symmetry.space_group_name_H-M   'P 1'
#
loop_
_entity.id
_entity.type
_entity.pdbx_description
1 polymer ?
#
loop_
_entity_poly.entity_id
_entity_poly.type
_entity_poly.pdbx_seq_one_letter_code
_entity_poly.pdbx_strand_id
1 'polypeptide(L)'
;MSVLPIGINPETGEIGRFLPEGEGYEFTTPAQREARRKRRQRSRAIEMRSGMRWVACYHDAIRSVTLALSLTEAGALIRLLPYLRFKGEGRLIENGKPLKQTDIQRIIGRSKAATIALLRRLEELGIITKETNGRTNIYSFNAEYHTYGTVNDGVKFTKLYQYHANEITRDLGLNEIGLLYKILPYFHYTTYYLCANPDEENENNIEHLTRERLAELIGHEPETVSRLVASLQAKGVILSTRSVSSVNYIVHPDVMYRKETEDVEYTDFVRRLFKQHQLRQAM
;
A
#
# COMPACT_ATOMS: atom_id res chain seq x y z
N MET A 1 -35.94 6.10 -13.38
CA MET A 1 -36.85 5.09 -12.79
C MET A 1 -38.20 5.29 -13.43
N SER A 2 -38.67 4.37 -14.26
CA SER A 2 -40.08 4.34 -14.66
C SER A 2 -40.86 3.65 -13.55
N VAL A 3 -41.77 4.38 -12.90
CA VAL A 3 -42.74 3.78 -11.99
C VAL A 3 -43.89 3.32 -12.87
N LEU A 4 -44.13 2.01 -12.97
CA LEU A 4 -45.27 1.52 -13.72
C LEU A 4 -46.57 1.98 -13.05
N PRO A 5 -47.52 2.52 -13.83
CA PRO A 5 -48.81 2.92 -13.30
C PRO A 5 -49.58 1.70 -12.79
N ILE A 6 -50.45 1.91 -11.81
CA ILE A 6 -51.38 0.89 -11.32
C ILE A 6 -52.53 0.80 -12.32
N GLY A 7 -52.82 -0.39 -12.80
CA GLY A 7 -53.94 -0.70 -13.69
C GLY A 7 -54.88 -1.74 -13.09
N ILE A 8 -55.89 -2.13 -13.85
CA ILE A 8 -56.81 -3.22 -13.53
C ILE A 8 -56.77 -4.22 -14.67
N ASN A 9 -56.60 -5.51 -14.37
CA ASN A 9 -56.69 -6.55 -15.39
C ASN A 9 -58.15 -6.68 -15.85
N PRO A 10 -58.47 -6.45 -17.13
CA PRO A 10 -59.84 -6.46 -17.63
C PRO A 10 -60.50 -7.84 -17.61
N GLU A 11 -59.73 -8.93 -17.54
CA GLU A 11 -60.25 -10.30 -17.55
C GLU A 11 -60.44 -10.89 -16.14
N THR A 12 -59.53 -10.56 -15.21
CA THR A 12 -59.55 -11.12 -13.85
C THR A 12 -60.03 -10.13 -12.78
N GLY A 13 -60.11 -8.84 -13.10
CA GLY A 13 -60.46 -7.77 -12.16
C GLY A 13 -59.36 -7.45 -11.15
N GLU A 14 -58.18 -8.07 -11.25
CA GLU A 14 -57.06 -7.85 -10.34
C GLU A 14 -56.49 -6.43 -10.49
N ILE A 15 -56.23 -5.76 -9.37
CA ILE A 15 -55.60 -4.44 -9.34
C ILE A 15 -54.11 -4.60 -9.07
N GLY A 16 -53.26 -4.08 -9.97
CA GLY A 16 -51.83 -4.31 -9.90
C GLY A 16 -51.01 -3.45 -10.85
N ARG A 17 -49.69 -3.64 -10.84
CA ARG A 17 -48.79 -3.05 -11.85
C ARG A 17 -48.52 -4.11 -12.91
N PHE A 18 -49.05 -3.87 -14.09
CA PHE A 18 -48.98 -4.82 -15.20
C PHE A 18 -47.78 -4.50 -16.09
N LEU A 19 -47.08 -5.55 -16.53
CA LEU A 19 -45.99 -5.42 -17.50
C LEU A 19 -46.55 -5.56 -18.92
N PRO A 20 -46.05 -4.77 -19.89
CA PRO A 20 -46.32 -5.02 -21.29
C PRO A 20 -45.76 -6.39 -21.71
N GLU A 21 -46.51 -7.18 -22.46
CA GLU A 21 -45.98 -8.40 -23.07
C GLU A 21 -44.90 -8.06 -24.11
N GLY A 22 -43.79 -8.80 -24.11
CA GLY A 22 -42.82 -8.77 -25.21
C GLY A 22 -41.36 -8.41 -24.88
N GLU A 23 -41.00 -8.09 -23.64
CA GLU A 23 -39.58 -7.87 -23.30
C GLU A 23 -39.18 -8.56 -21.99
N GLY A 24 -37.94 -9.06 -21.93
CA GLY A 24 -37.42 -9.76 -20.75
C GLY A 24 -37.19 -8.80 -19.59
N TYR A 25 -38.18 -8.68 -18.70
CA TYR A 25 -38.06 -7.83 -17.50
C TYR A 25 -37.37 -8.57 -16.35
N GLU A 26 -36.33 -7.96 -15.78
CA GLU A 26 -35.75 -8.39 -14.50
C GLU A 26 -36.27 -7.51 -13.36
N PHE A 27 -36.99 -8.12 -12.41
CA PHE A 27 -37.35 -7.47 -11.16
C PHE A 27 -36.23 -7.63 -10.14
N THR A 28 -35.73 -6.50 -9.64
CA THR A 28 -34.78 -6.48 -8.51
C THR A 28 -35.28 -5.57 -7.42
N THR A 29 -35.40 -6.11 -6.20
CA THR A 29 -35.69 -5.30 -5.02
C THR A 29 -34.50 -4.39 -4.67
N PRO A 30 -34.71 -3.29 -3.92
CA PRO A 30 -33.60 -2.48 -3.41
C PRO A 30 -32.57 -3.31 -2.63
N ALA A 31 -33.03 -4.25 -1.79
CA ALA A 31 -32.16 -5.16 -1.05
C ALA A 31 -31.37 -6.11 -1.97
N GLN A 32 -31.99 -6.65 -3.02
CA GLN A 32 -31.30 -7.49 -4.02
C GLN A 32 -30.29 -6.69 -4.83
N ARG A 33 -30.58 -5.43 -5.16
CA ARG A 33 -29.65 -4.53 -5.85
C ARG A 33 -28.44 -4.22 -4.97
N GLU A 34 -28.67 -3.95 -3.69
CA GLU A 34 -27.60 -3.72 -2.72
C GLU A 34 -26.76 -4.99 -2.48
N ALA A 35 -27.40 -6.16 -2.40
CA ALA A 35 -26.72 -7.44 -2.30
C ALA A 35 -25.90 -7.76 -3.57
N ARG A 36 -26.44 -7.50 -4.77
CA ARG A 36 -25.71 -7.62 -6.05
C ARG A 36 -24.52 -6.64 -6.10
N ARG A 37 -24.69 -5.41 -5.60
CA ARG A 37 -23.61 -4.41 -5.47
C ARG A 37 -22.52 -4.91 -4.51
N LYS A 38 -22.89 -5.34 -3.30
CA LYS A 38 -21.97 -5.91 -2.30
C LYS A 38 -21.27 -7.16 -2.83
N ARG A 39 -21.96 -8.04 -3.56
CA ARG A 39 -21.38 -9.23 -4.20
C ARG A 39 -20.39 -8.86 -5.30
N ARG A 40 -20.74 -7.93 -6.20
CA ARG A 40 -19.80 -7.43 -7.23
C ARG A 40 -18.58 -6.74 -6.61
N GLN A 41 -18.77 -5.96 -5.55
CA GLN A 41 -17.67 -5.35 -4.78
C GLN A 41 -16.79 -6.40 -4.13
N ARG A 42 -17.36 -7.41 -3.46
CA ARG A 42 -16.61 -8.56 -2.91
C ARG A 42 -15.87 -9.34 -3.98
N SER A 43 -16.48 -9.54 -5.14
CA SER A 43 -15.87 -10.25 -6.28
C SER A 43 -14.67 -9.48 -6.83
N ARG A 44 -14.81 -8.15 -7.00
CA ARG A 44 -13.71 -7.26 -7.39
C ARG A 44 -12.60 -7.20 -6.34
N ALA A 45 -12.95 -7.15 -5.05
CA ALA A 45 -11.99 -7.21 -3.97
C ALA A 45 -11.26 -8.57 -3.94
N ILE A 46 -11.92 -9.67 -4.30
CA ILE A 46 -11.31 -11.01 -4.43
C ILE A 46 -10.43 -11.11 -5.70
N GLU A 47 -10.84 -10.54 -6.82
CA GLU A 47 -10.01 -10.39 -8.03
C GLU A 47 -8.76 -9.55 -7.75
N MET A 48 -8.90 -8.43 -7.03
CA MET A 48 -7.79 -7.64 -6.52
C MET A 48 -6.89 -8.47 -5.59
N ARG A 49 -7.46 -9.24 -4.65
CA ARG A 49 -6.71 -10.16 -3.76
C ARG A 49 -5.92 -11.23 -4.53
N SER A 50 -6.46 -11.75 -5.63
CA SER A 50 -5.80 -12.80 -6.42
C SER A 50 -4.64 -12.27 -7.28
N GLY A 51 -4.58 -10.95 -7.54
CA GLY A 51 -3.50 -10.30 -8.30
C GLY A 51 -2.51 -9.49 -7.44
N MET A 52 -2.90 -9.06 -6.24
CA MET A 52 -2.09 -8.17 -5.39
C MET A 52 -1.07 -8.97 -4.57
N ARG A 53 0.09 -9.17 -5.16
CA ARG A 53 1.31 -9.60 -4.44
C ARG A 53 1.68 -8.53 -3.42
N TRP A 54 1.71 -8.86 -2.13
CA TRP A 54 2.12 -7.94 -1.07
C TRP A 54 3.18 -8.54 -0.16
N VAL A 55 3.94 -7.66 0.49
CA VAL A 55 4.96 -8.00 1.48
C VAL A 55 4.52 -7.44 2.83
N ALA A 56 4.54 -8.26 3.87
CA ALA A 56 4.39 -7.79 5.25
C ALA A 56 5.68 -7.08 5.65
N CYS A 57 5.55 -5.87 6.18
CA CYS A 57 6.64 -5.05 6.67
C CYS A 57 6.41 -4.79 8.17
N TYR A 58 7.20 -5.41 9.04
CA TYR A 58 6.93 -5.44 10.49
C TYR A 58 7.39 -4.16 11.19
N HIS A 59 6.51 -3.60 12.00
CA HIS A 59 6.67 -2.24 12.54
C HIS A 59 7.84 -2.13 13.50
N ASP A 60 7.93 -3.01 14.50
CA ASP A 60 8.95 -2.91 15.55
C ASP A 60 10.36 -3.12 15.00
N ALA A 61 10.53 -4.12 14.13
CA ALA A 61 11.79 -4.37 13.43
C ALA A 61 12.21 -3.18 12.56
N ILE A 62 11.29 -2.59 11.80
CA ILE A 62 11.60 -1.41 10.98
C ILE A 62 11.96 -0.21 11.86
N ARG A 63 11.24 0.02 12.97
CA ARG A 63 11.53 1.12 13.91
C ARG A 63 12.93 1.00 14.51
N SER A 64 13.37 -0.21 14.87
CA SER A 64 14.67 -0.43 15.50
C SER A 64 15.87 -0.01 14.64
N VAL A 65 15.73 -0.04 13.30
CA VAL A 65 16.77 0.35 12.35
C VAL A 65 16.52 1.69 11.66
N THR A 66 15.35 2.31 11.87
CA THR A 66 14.89 3.47 11.08
C THR A 66 15.87 4.63 11.15
N LEU A 67 16.40 4.97 12.33
CA LEU A 67 17.34 6.09 12.48
C LEU A 67 18.74 5.80 11.92
N ALA A 68 19.13 4.52 11.86
CA ALA A 68 20.42 4.10 11.32
C ALA A 68 20.44 3.99 9.79
N LEU A 69 19.28 3.80 9.16
CA LEU A 69 19.12 3.75 7.71
C LEU A 69 19.16 5.15 7.10
N SER A 70 19.99 5.33 6.07
CA SER A 70 19.84 6.44 5.15
C SER A 70 18.60 6.26 4.27
N LEU A 71 18.10 7.36 3.68
CA LEU A 71 17.00 7.29 2.71
C LEU A 71 17.34 6.42 1.49
N THR A 72 18.59 6.47 1.02
CA THR A 72 19.01 5.67 -0.14
C THR A 72 19.01 4.17 0.18
N GLU A 73 19.48 3.77 1.37
CA GLU A 73 19.43 2.36 1.83
C GLU A 73 17.98 1.91 1.99
N ALA A 74 17.15 2.70 2.67
CA ALA A 74 15.72 2.43 2.85
C ALA A 74 14.98 2.30 1.51
N GLY A 75 15.31 3.15 0.53
CA GLY A 75 14.73 3.09 -0.80
C GLY A 75 15.14 1.85 -1.59
N ALA A 76 16.38 1.39 -1.39
CA ALA A 76 16.86 0.16 -2.00
C ALA A 76 16.10 -1.06 -1.45
N LEU A 77 15.75 -1.07 -0.16
CA LEU A 77 14.93 -2.14 0.44
C LEU A 77 13.61 -2.28 -0.31
N ILE A 78 12.84 -1.19 -0.44
CA ILE A 78 11.55 -1.20 -1.15
C ILE A 78 11.71 -1.72 -2.59
N ARG A 79 12.76 -1.32 -3.32
CA ARG A 79 13.01 -1.80 -4.69
C ARG A 79 13.32 -3.30 -4.76
N LEU A 80 13.82 -3.89 -3.67
CA LEU A 80 14.15 -5.31 -3.60
C LEU A 80 12.97 -6.17 -3.11
N LEU A 81 12.02 -5.61 -2.35
CA LEU A 81 10.84 -6.35 -1.84
C LEU A 81 10.01 -7.07 -2.93
N PRO A 82 9.83 -6.55 -4.16
CA PRO A 82 9.16 -7.25 -5.27
C PRO A 82 9.79 -8.59 -5.66
N TYR A 83 11.04 -8.82 -5.27
CA TYR A 83 11.80 -10.03 -5.60
C TYR A 83 11.67 -11.11 -4.52
N LEU A 84 10.97 -10.84 -3.42
CA LEU A 84 10.57 -11.89 -2.48
C LEU A 84 9.58 -12.86 -3.12
N ARG A 85 9.68 -14.13 -2.70
CA ARG A 85 8.81 -15.22 -3.17
C ARG A 85 8.21 -15.97 -2.00
N PHE A 86 7.00 -16.49 -2.23
CA PHE A 86 6.31 -17.33 -1.27
C PHE A 86 7.11 -18.60 -1.03
N LYS A 87 7.29 -18.96 0.25
CA LYS A 87 8.13 -20.10 0.67
C LYS A 87 9.56 -20.03 0.11
N GLY A 88 10.04 -18.84 -0.23
CA GLY A 88 11.40 -18.62 -0.73
C GLY A 88 12.43 -18.38 0.38
N GLU A 89 12.08 -18.55 1.66
CA GLU A 89 12.98 -18.33 2.81
C GLU A 89 13.67 -16.96 2.79
N GLY A 90 12.92 -15.92 2.38
CA GLY A 90 13.44 -14.55 2.26
C GLY A 90 14.36 -14.31 1.05
N ARG A 91 14.70 -15.33 0.26
CA ARG A 91 15.58 -15.19 -0.90
C ARG A 91 15.01 -14.24 -1.94
N LEU A 92 15.88 -13.41 -2.50
CA LEU A 92 15.57 -12.56 -3.62
C LEU A 92 15.67 -13.35 -4.93
N ILE A 93 14.58 -13.46 -5.67
CA ILE A 93 14.48 -14.33 -6.85
C ILE A 93 13.82 -13.58 -8.03
N GLU A 94 14.48 -13.59 -9.18
CA GLU A 94 13.94 -13.13 -10.47
C GLU A 94 13.95 -14.30 -11.46
N ASN A 95 12.83 -14.56 -12.13
CA ASN A 95 12.71 -15.61 -13.15
C ASN A 95 13.21 -17.00 -12.68
N GLY A 96 12.90 -17.36 -11.43
CA GLY A 96 13.28 -18.64 -10.82
C GLY A 96 14.75 -18.73 -10.39
N LYS A 97 15.55 -17.68 -10.52
CA LYS A 97 16.97 -17.66 -10.15
C LYS A 97 17.23 -16.66 -9.01
N PRO A 98 18.10 -16.99 -8.04
CA PRO A 98 18.52 -16.03 -7.03
C PRO A 98 19.17 -14.79 -7.65
N LEU A 99 18.82 -13.60 -7.14
CA LEU A 99 19.45 -12.35 -7.56
C LEU A 99 20.92 -12.33 -7.16
N LYS A 100 21.78 -12.04 -8.14
CA LYS A 100 23.20 -11.77 -7.90
C LYS A 100 23.41 -10.29 -7.62
N GLN A 101 24.60 -9.96 -7.12
CA GLN A 101 25.02 -8.58 -6.87
C GLN A 101 24.89 -7.67 -8.11
N THR A 102 25.10 -8.20 -9.32
CA THR A 102 24.91 -7.49 -10.59
C THR A 102 23.45 -7.22 -10.92
N ASP A 103 22.55 -8.12 -10.55
CA ASP A 103 21.11 -7.95 -10.75
C ASP A 103 20.58 -6.88 -9.80
N ILE A 104 20.98 -6.96 -8.53
CA ILE A 104 20.67 -5.95 -7.50
C ILE A 104 21.15 -4.58 -7.96
N GLN A 105 22.39 -4.48 -8.47
CA GLN A 105 22.95 -3.24 -8.99
C GLN A 105 22.05 -2.60 -10.07
N ARG A 106 21.56 -3.41 -11.02
CA ARG A 106 20.64 -2.98 -12.08
C ARG A 106 19.29 -2.52 -11.51
N ILE A 107 18.74 -3.25 -10.55
CA ILE A 107 17.43 -2.96 -9.93
C ILE A 107 17.46 -1.62 -9.17
N ILE A 108 18.52 -1.40 -8.37
CA ILE A 108 18.65 -0.17 -7.58
C ILE A 108 19.20 1.00 -8.40
N GLY A 109 19.77 0.73 -9.58
CA GLY A 109 20.32 1.76 -10.47
C GLY A 109 21.56 2.47 -9.90
N ARG A 110 22.47 1.73 -9.25
CA ARG A 110 23.69 2.29 -8.62
C ARG A 110 24.96 1.68 -9.24
N SER A 111 26.11 2.27 -8.92
CA SER A 111 27.41 1.69 -9.30
C SER A 111 27.68 0.41 -8.52
N LYS A 112 28.58 -0.44 -9.04
CA LYS A 112 29.00 -1.68 -8.35
C LYS A 112 29.50 -1.43 -6.94
N ALA A 113 30.41 -0.45 -6.77
CA ALA A 113 30.99 -0.12 -5.46
C ALA A 113 29.92 0.37 -4.47
N ALA A 114 29.02 1.26 -4.91
CA ALA A 114 27.92 1.75 -4.08
C ALA A 114 26.94 0.62 -3.70
N THR A 115 26.66 -0.30 -4.63
CA THR A 115 25.80 -1.46 -4.38
C THR A 115 26.40 -2.39 -3.33
N ILE A 116 27.71 -2.67 -3.42
CA ILE A 116 28.41 -3.52 -2.44
C ILE A 116 28.40 -2.87 -1.06
N ALA A 117 28.70 -1.57 -0.97
CA ALA A 117 28.67 -0.84 0.30
C ALA A 117 27.26 -0.84 0.92
N LEU A 118 26.22 -0.60 0.10
CA LEU A 118 24.83 -0.64 0.53
C LEU A 118 24.44 -2.02 1.06
N LEU A 119 24.73 -3.10 0.31
CA LEU A 119 24.40 -4.45 0.75
C LEU A 119 25.12 -4.84 2.05
N ARG A 120 26.38 -4.44 2.19
CA ARG A 120 27.14 -4.65 3.44
C ARG A 120 26.48 -3.91 4.61
N ARG A 121 26.06 -2.66 4.42
CA ARG A 121 25.34 -1.89 5.46
C ARG A 121 24.02 -2.54 5.86
N LEU A 122 23.24 -3.04 4.89
CA LEU A 122 21.99 -3.74 5.18
C LEU A 122 22.22 -5.07 5.91
N GLU A 123 23.32 -5.77 5.61
CA GLU A 123 23.75 -6.99 6.30
C GLU A 123 24.21 -6.70 7.74
N GLU A 124 25.00 -5.63 7.95
CA GLU A 124 25.42 -5.15 9.28
C GLU A 124 24.22 -4.76 10.17
N LEU A 125 23.13 -4.26 9.58
CA LEU A 125 21.89 -3.96 10.28
C LEU A 125 20.98 -5.20 10.48
N GLY A 126 21.36 -6.38 9.97
CA GLY A 126 20.59 -7.62 10.11
C GLY A 126 19.32 -7.69 9.26
N ILE A 127 19.10 -6.72 8.36
CA ILE A 127 17.90 -6.63 7.52
C ILE A 127 17.95 -7.66 6.39
N ILE A 128 19.15 -7.91 5.88
CA ILE A 128 19.43 -8.95 4.89
C ILE A 128 20.52 -9.89 5.38
N THR A 129 20.54 -11.10 4.85
CA THR A 129 21.63 -12.05 5.01
C THR A 129 22.26 -12.34 3.66
N LYS A 130 23.53 -12.74 3.70
CA LYS A 130 24.32 -13.10 2.53
C LYS A 130 24.88 -14.50 2.70
N GLU A 131 24.52 -15.40 1.79
CA GLU A 131 25.06 -16.74 1.72
C GLU A 131 25.99 -16.86 0.51
N THR A 132 27.19 -17.40 0.71
CA THR A 132 28.12 -17.65 -0.40
C THR A 132 27.87 -19.05 -0.95
N ASN A 133 27.36 -19.13 -2.18
CA ASN A 133 27.18 -20.38 -2.91
C ASN A 133 28.16 -20.43 -4.09
N GLY A 134 29.26 -21.18 -3.91
CA GLY A 134 30.36 -21.24 -4.85
C GLY A 134 31.00 -19.88 -5.09
N ARG A 135 30.95 -19.38 -6.33
CA ARG A 135 31.48 -18.04 -6.72
C ARG A 135 30.43 -16.93 -6.66
N THR A 136 29.23 -17.22 -6.18
CA THR A 136 28.10 -16.28 -6.19
C THR A 136 27.56 -16.05 -4.79
N ASN A 137 27.20 -14.79 -4.51
CA ASN A 137 26.51 -14.42 -3.28
C ASN A 137 25.02 -14.43 -3.55
N ILE A 138 24.28 -15.11 -2.68
CA ILE A 138 22.82 -15.13 -2.62
C ILE A 138 22.41 -14.23 -1.46
N TYR A 139 21.41 -13.38 -1.70
CA TYR A 139 20.90 -12.44 -0.70
C TYR A 139 19.46 -12.79 -0.33
N SER A 140 19.15 -12.68 0.95
CA SER A 140 17.82 -12.94 1.51
C SER A 140 17.44 -11.83 2.48
N PHE A 141 16.16 -11.47 2.55
CA PHE A 141 15.64 -10.66 3.65
C PHE A 141 15.49 -11.51 4.90
N ASN A 142 15.76 -10.91 6.06
CA ASN A 142 15.41 -11.48 7.34
C ASN A 142 13.88 -11.40 7.56
N ALA A 143 13.28 -12.52 7.95
CA ALA A 143 11.84 -12.66 8.20
C ALA A 143 11.34 -11.84 9.39
N GLU A 144 12.24 -11.37 10.26
CA GLU A 144 11.96 -10.40 11.31
C GLU A 144 11.47 -9.06 10.74
N TYR A 145 11.96 -8.68 9.56
CA TYR A 145 11.62 -7.40 8.93
C TYR A 145 10.54 -7.55 7.86
N HIS A 146 10.67 -8.56 7.00
CA HIS A 146 9.77 -8.73 5.85
C HIS A 146 9.47 -10.18 5.54
N THR A 147 8.20 -10.46 5.24
CA THR A 147 7.78 -11.77 4.73
C THR A 147 6.81 -11.62 3.56
N TYR A 148 6.80 -12.63 2.68
CA TYR A 148 5.87 -12.71 1.56
C TYR A 148 4.94 -13.90 1.74
N GLY A 149 3.63 -13.62 1.82
CA GLY A 149 2.54 -14.59 1.86
C GLY A 149 2.27 -15.29 3.20
N THR A 150 3.26 -15.45 4.08
CA THR A 150 3.05 -15.84 5.49
C THR A 150 3.33 -14.65 6.41
N VAL A 151 2.56 -14.51 7.50
CA VAL A 151 2.73 -13.43 8.48
C VAL A 151 3.07 -14.01 9.85
N ASN A 152 3.87 -13.27 10.61
CA ASN A 152 4.20 -13.61 11.99
C ASN A 152 2.99 -13.26 12.87
N ASP A 153 2.49 -14.24 13.62
CA ASP A 153 1.28 -14.08 14.42
C ASP A 153 1.50 -13.06 15.55
N GLY A 154 0.47 -12.26 15.85
CA GLY A 154 0.51 -11.20 16.85
C GLY A 154 1.40 -9.99 16.55
N VAL A 155 2.18 -9.99 15.45
CA VAL A 155 3.09 -8.89 15.11
C VAL A 155 2.38 -7.85 14.24
N LYS A 156 2.57 -6.56 14.56
CA LYS A 156 2.01 -5.46 13.77
C LYS A 156 2.83 -5.21 12.50
N PHE A 157 2.14 -5.11 11.37
CA PHE A 157 2.77 -4.86 10.08
C PHE A 157 1.92 -3.97 9.17
N THR A 158 2.57 -3.46 8.14
CA THR A 158 1.94 -2.83 6.97
C THR A 158 2.15 -3.72 5.75
N LYS A 159 1.10 -3.97 4.99
CA LYS A 159 1.15 -4.62 3.67
C LYS A 159 1.62 -3.58 2.67
N LEU A 160 2.72 -3.89 1.98
CA LEU A 160 3.19 -3.12 0.84
C LEU A 160 2.83 -3.87 -0.45
N TYR A 161 1.98 -3.28 -1.29
CA TYR A 161 1.55 -3.92 -2.54
C TYR A 161 2.62 -3.78 -3.63
N GLN A 162 3.20 -4.88 -4.08
CA GLN A 162 4.34 -4.88 -4.99
C GLN A 162 4.03 -4.26 -6.36
N TYR A 163 2.87 -4.59 -6.96
CA TYR A 163 2.51 -4.11 -8.30
C TYR A 163 2.30 -2.59 -8.30
N HIS A 164 1.40 -2.11 -7.44
CA HIS A 164 1.09 -0.69 -7.35
C HIS A 164 2.22 0.14 -6.77
N ALA A 165 2.96 -0.36 -5.77
CA ALA A 165 4.17 0.31 -5.31
C ALA A 165 5.18 0.42 -6.46
N ASN A 166 5.41 -0.62 -7.27
CA ASN A 166 6.34 -0.52 -8.41
C ASN A 166 5.87 0.46 -9.48
N GLU A 167 4.59 0.47 -9.84
CA GLU A 167 4.07 1.42 -10.84
C GLU A 167 4.19 2.86 -10.36
N ILE A 168 3.74 3.12 -9.13
CA ILE A 168 3.71 4.46 -8.53
C ILE A 168 5.14 4.96 -8.24
N THR A 169 6.06 4.06 -7.88
CA THR A 169 7.44 4.41 -7.53
C THR A 169 8.44 4.30 -8.68
N ARG A 170 8.02 3.88 -9.89
CA ARG A 170 8.91 3.70 -11.05
C ARG A 170 9.75 4.94 -11.35
N ASP A 171 9.13 6.11 -11.25
CA ASP A 171 9.76 7.41 -11.54
C ASP A 171 10.34 8.09 -10.29
N LEU A 172 10.24 7.45 -9.13
CA LEU A 172 10.75 8.00 -7.88
C LEU A 172 12.23 7.62 -7.69
N GLY A 173 13.01 8.60 -7.23
CA GLY A 173 14.36 8.35 -6.77
C GLY A 173 14.39 7.51 -5.50
N LEU A 174 15.56 6.97 -5.17
CA LEU A 174 15.71 6.13 -3.97
C LEU A 174 15.40 6.90 -2.68
N ASN A 175 15.59 8.23 -2.65
CA ASN A 175 15.32 8.98 -1.43
C ASN A 175 13.82 9.13 -1.17
N GLU A 176 13.02 9.37 -2.21
CA GLU A 176 11.56 9.43 -2.13
C GLU A 176 10.99 8.07 -1.72
N ILE A 177 11.49 7.00 -2.34
CA ILE A 177 11.12 5.63 -2.00
C ILE A 177 11.56 5.30 -0.56
N GLY A 178 12.72 5.79 -0.13
CA GLY A 178 13.22 5.59 1.22
C GLY A 178 12.36 6.23 2.29
N LEU A 179 11.74 7.37 1.99
CA LEU A 179 10.73 7.95 2.87
C LEU A 179 9.54 7.00 3.03
N LEU A 180 9.06 6.38 1.95
CA LEU A 180 7.96 5.39 2.03
C LEU A 180 8.29 4.23 2.96
N TYR A 181 9.54 3.73 2.93
CA TYR A 181 9.96 2.68 3.85
C TYR A 181 9.88 3.14 5.31
N LYS A 182 10.44 4.31 5.62
CA LYS A 182 10.54 4.83 6.98
C LYS A 182 9.18 5.20 7.59
N ILE A 183 8.15 5.46 6.78
CA ILE A 183 6.78 5.75 7.26
C ILE A 183 5.92 4.51 7.48
N LEU A 184 6.34 3.31 7.03
CA LEU A 184 5.57 2.07 7.17
C LEU A 184 5.05 1.83 8.60
N PRO A 185 5.85 2.05 9.67
CA PRO A 185 5.41 1.82 11.05
C PRO A 185 4.48 2.89 11.61
N TYR A 186 4.18 3.96 10.87
CA TYR A 186 3.35 5.08 11.32
C TYR A 186 2.04 5.17 10.54
N PHE A 187 1.80 4.20 9.65
CA PHE A 187 0.60 4.13 8.82
C PHE A 187 -0.59 3.57 9.62
N HIS A 188 -1.63 4.37 9.79
CA HIS A 188 -2.79 4.04 10.61
C HIS A 188 -3.61 2.89 10.03
N TYR A 189 -4.11 2.02 10.92
CA TYR A 189 -4.78 0.77 10.54
C TYR A 189 -6.02 0.97 9.64
N THR A 190 -6.86 1.96 9.96
CA THR A 190 -8.16 2.17 9.30
C THR A 190 -8.21 3.38 8.40
N THR A 191 -7.60 4.49 8.82
CA THR A 191 -7.82 5.82 8.25
C THR A 191 -6.78 6.21 7.19
N TYR A 192 -5.69 5.44 7.09
CA TYR A 192 -4.56 5.67 6.18
C TYR A 192 -3.73 6.93 6.46
N TYR A 193 -3.97 7.58 7.60
CA TYR A 193 -3.13 8.70 8.06
C TYR A 193 -1.77 8.23 8.56
N LEU A 194 -0.79 9.13 8.52
CA LEU A 194 0.42 9.00 9.33
C LEU A 194 0.16 9.52 10.75
N CYS A 195 0.43 8.70 11.75
CA CYS A 195 0.19 9.00 13.16
C CYS A 195 1.23 8.30 14.06
N ALA A 196 1.42 8.84 15.27
CA ALA A 196 2.33 8.27 16.26
C ALA A 196 1.80 6.96 16.88
N ASN A 197 0.47 6.82 16.94
CA ASN A 197 -0.27 5.67 17.46
C ASN A 197 -1.05 4.96 16.33
N PRO A 198 -0.38 4.28 15.39
CA PRO A 198 -0.99 3.69 14.18
C PRO A 198 -2.04 2.59 14.45
N ASP A 199 -2.11 2.11 15.68
CA ASP A 199 -3.02 1.06 16.15
C ASP A 199 -4.19 1.58 16.99
N GLU A 200 -4.35 2.89 17.12
CA GLU A 200 -5.47 3.50 17.82
C GLU A 200 -6.81 3.16 17.13
N GLU A 201 -7.80 2.72 17.90
CA GLU A 201 -9.10 2.35 17.35
C GLU A 201 -10.08 3.52 17.42
N ASN A 202 -9.93 4.40 18.41
CA ASN A 202 -10.77 5.58 18.56
C ASN A 202 -10.25 6.71 17.68
N GLU A 203 -11.01 7.04 16.63
CA GLU A 203 -10.64 8.09 15.67
C GLU A 203 -10.37 9.46 16.31
N ASN A 204 -10.97 9.76 17.47
CA ASN A 204 -10.75 11.02 18.18
C ASN A 204 -9.39 11.09 18.90
N ASN A 205 -8.73 9.95 19.07
CA ASN A 205 -7.47 9.83 19.79
C ASN A 205 -6.28 9.65 18.83
N ILE A 206 -6.49 9.71 17.51
CA ILE A 206 -5.41 9.55 16.53
C ILE A 206 -4.45 10.74 16.62
N GLU A 207 -3.19 10.46 16.95
CA GLU A 207 -2.13 11.44 17.07
C GLU A 207 -1.46 11.65 15.71
N HIS A 208 -2.05 12.50 14.87
CA HIS A 208 -1.50 12.82 13.55
C HIS A 208 -0.06 13.35 13.63
N LEU A 209 0.81 12.83 12.76
CA LEU A 209 2.19 13.30 12.70
C LEU A 209 2.28 14.64 11.96
N THR A 210 2.77 15.66 12.64
CA THR A 210 3.25 16.89 12.00
C THR A 210 4.52 16.63 11.20
N ARG A 211 4.92 17.60 10.39
CA ARG A 211 6.21 17.57 9.68
C ARG A 211 7.38 17.37 10.64
N GLU A 212 7.42 18.17 11.70
CA GLU A 212 8.52 18.22 12.67
C GLU A 212 8.62 16.88 13.40
N ARG A 213 7.49 16.35 13.88
CA ARG A 213 7.46 15.08 14.58
C ARG A 213 7.81 13.91 13.67
N LEU A 214 7.32 13.92 12.43
CA LEU A 214 7.70 12.91 11.44
C LEU A 214 9.21 12.93 11.19
N ALA A 215 9.79 14.11 11.01
CA ALA A 215 11.21 14.30 10.73
C ALA A 215 12.09 13.75 11.87
N GLU A 216 11.72 14.05 13.12
CA GLU A 216 12.36 13.50 14.32
C GLU A 216 12.30 11.96 14.33
N LEU A 217 11.11 11.39 14.15
CA LEU A 217 10.89 9.94 14.22
C LEU A 217 11.63 9.14 13.13
N ILE A 218 11.94 9.76 11.99
CA ILE A 218 12.63 9.10 10.88
C ILE A 218 14.11 9.52 10.73
N GLY A 219 14.59 10.43 11.58
CA GLY A 219 15.98 10.88 11.63
C GLY A 219 16.41 11.79 10.49
N HIS A 220 15.54 12.72 10.08
CA HIS A 220 15.83 13.66 9.00
C HIS A 220 15.43 15.10 9.34
N GLU A 221 15.99 16.07 8.62
CA GLU A 221 15.60 17.47 8.75
C GLU A 221 14.17 17.71 8.21
N PRO A 222 13.36 18.58 8.84
CA PRO A 222 12.02 18.92 8.37
C PRO A 222 11.96 19.35 6.90
N GLU A 223 12.98 20.07 6.40
CA GLU A 223 13.08 20.51 5.01
C GLU A 223 13.23 19.32 4.06
N THR A 224 14.00 18.30 4.47
CA THR A 224 14.17 17.07 3.70
C THR A 224 12.84 16.33 3.61
N VAL A 225 12.11 16.22 4.73
CA VAL A 225 10.78 15.62 4.75
C VAL A 225 9.81 16.38 3.87
N SER A 226 9.75 17.72 3.99
CA SER A 226 8.90 18.56 3.14
C SER A 226 9.13 18.33 1.65
N ARG A 227 10.40 18.33 1.22
CA ARG A 227 10.76 18.12 -0.19
C ARG A 227 10.34 16.74 -0.68
N LEU A 228 10.59 15.70 0.10
CA LEU A 228 10.26 14.32 -0.27
C LEU A 228 8.75 14.07 -0.27
N VAL A 229 8.02 14.58 0.72
CA VAL A 229 6.56 14.53 0.75
C VAL A 229 5.97 15.27 -0.46
N ALA A 230 6.49 16.43 -0.82
CA ALA A 230 6.03 17.15 -2.01
C ALA A 230 6.24 16.33 -3.29
N SER A 231 7.38 15.65 -3.43
CA SER A 231 7.65 14.76 -4.56
C SER A 231 6.69 13.55 -4.59
N LEU A 232 6.47 12.90 -3.44
CA LEU A 232 5.51 11.82 -3.30
C LEU A 232 4.07 12.27 -3.60
N GLN A 233 3.72 13.49 -3.22
CA GLN A 233 2.41 14.07 -3.50
C GLN A 233 2.21 14.34 -5.00
N ALA A 234 3.23 14.84 -5.69
CA ALA A 234 3.19 15.02 -7.14
C ALA A 234 3.02 13.68 -7.90
N LYS A 235 3.43 12.56 -7.31
CA LYS A 235 3.21 11.21 -7.85
C LYS A 235 1.94 10.52 -7.33
N GLY A 236 1.13 11.22 -6.52
CA GLY A 236 -0.12 10.69 -5.96
C GLY A 236 0.07 9.57 -4.95
N VAL A 237 1.22 9.51 -4.27
CA VAL A 237 1.52 8.50 -3.25
C VAL A 237 1.01 8.92 -1.88
N ILE A 238 1.11 10.23 -1.59
CA ILE A 238 0.71 10.86 -0.34
C ILE A 238 -0.14 12.09 -0.65
N LEU A 239 -1.15 12.36 0.16
CA LEU A 239 -1.82 13.66 0.21
C LEU A 239 -1.50 14.35 1.53
N SER A 240 -1.39 15.66 1.48
CA SER A 240 -1.31 16.51 2.67
C SER A 240 -2.65 17.24 2.84
N THR A 241 -3.32 17.06 3.97
CA THR A 241 -4.47 17.87 4.35
C THR A 241 -4.02 18.93 5.35
N ARG A 242 -4.49 20.17 5.17
CA ARG A 242 -4.20 21.26 6.10
C ARG A 242 -5.38 21.43 7.03
N SER A 243 -5.12 21.36 8.33
CA SER A 243 -6.01 21.87 9.37
C SER A 243 -5.54 23.27 9.78
N VAL A 244 -6.28 23.92 10.70
CA VAL A 244 -5.94 25.26 11.19
C VAL A 244 -4.56 25.29 11.89
N SER A 245 -4.13 24.18 12.49
CA SER A 245 -2.90 24.10 13.31
C SER A 245 -1.91 23.03 12.86
N SER A 246 -2.25 22.18 11.90
CA SER A 246 -1.39 21.05 11.50
C SER A 246 -1.52 20.69 10.01
N VAL A 247 -0.49 20.02 9.51
CA VAL A 247 -0.55 19.27 8.24
C VAL A 247 -0.64 17.79 8.60
N ASN A 248 -1.65 17.10 8.08
CA ASN A 248 -1.82 15.67 8.25
C ASN A 248 -1.51 14.98 6.91
N TYR A 249 -0.92 13.80 6.95
CA TYR A 249 -0.55 13.04 5.76
C TYR A 249 -1.43 11.81 5.60
N ILE A 250 -1.99 11.60 4.41
CA ILE A 250 -2.74 10.40 4.04
C ILE A 250 -1.91 9.65 2.99
N VAL A 251 -1.71 8.34 3.15
CA VAL A 251 -1.02 7.51 2.17
C VAL A 251 -2.03 6.78 1.29
N HIS A 252 -1.72 6.62 0.00
CA HIS A 252 -2.60 5.95 -0.95
C HIS A 252 -2.80 4.47 -0.56
N PRO A 253 -4.05 3.97 -0.46
CA PRO A 253 -4.33 2.62 0.03
C PRO A 253 -3.84 1.50 -0.90
N ASP A 254 -3.67 1.80 -2.20
CA ASP A 254 -3.06 0.84 -3.14
C ASP A 254 -1.53 0.76 -3.01
N VAL A 255 -0.89 1.65 -2.25
CA VAL A 255 0.56 1.56 -1.95
C VAL A 255 0.76 0.79 -0.64
N MET A 256 0.03 1.19 0.41
CA MET A 256 0.12 0.61 1.75
C MET A 256 -1.27 0.24 2.28
N TYR A 257 -1.36 -0.88 2.98
CA TYR A 257 -2.61 -1.34 3.57
C TYR A 257 -2.40 -2.12 4.87
N ARG A 258 -3.37 -2.13 5.78
CA ARG A 258 -3.25 -2.89 7.04
C ARG A 258 -4.43 -3.80 7.33
N LYS A 259 -5.65 -3.42 6.96
CA LYS A 259 -6.84 -4.26 7.24
C LYS A 259 -6.68 -5.64 6.62
N GLU A 260 -7.20 -6.65 7.32
CA GLU A 260 -7.25 -8.02 6.79
C GLU A 260 -8.21 -8.10 5.59
N THR A 261 -9.37 -7.46 5.75
CA THR A 261 -10.38 -7.33 4.72
C THR A 261 -10.50 -5.89 4.29
N GLU A 262 -10.69 -5.70 2.99
CA GLU A 262 -10.81 -4.36 2.45
C GLU A 262 -12.15 -3.74 2.83
N ASP A 263 -12.08 -2.63 3.54
CA ASP A 263 -13.24 -1.77 3.77
C ASP A 263 -13.52 -0.98 2.50
N VAL A 264 -14.32 -1.58 1.62
CA VAL A 264 -14.53 -1.11 0.26
C VAL A 264 -15.03 0.33 0.23
N GLU A 265 -15.90 0.74 1.17
CA GLU A 265 -16.53 2.05 1.10
C GLU A 265 -15.55 3.19 1.41
N TYR A 266 -14.85 3.10 2.55
CA TYR A 266 -13.86 4.11 2.93
C TYR A 266 -12.62 4.07 2.02
N THR A 267 -12.13 2.86 1.66
CA THR A 267 -10.97 2.72 0.76
C THR A 267 -11.26 3.36 -0.60
N ASP A 268 -12.44 3.12 -1.18
CA ASP A 268 -12.82 3.73 -2.46
C ASP A 268 -13.02 5.25 -2.35
N PHE A 269 -13.50 5.75 -1.22
CA PHE A 269 -13.55 7.19 -0.97
C PHE A 269 -12.15 7.81 -1.02
N VAL A 270 -11.18 7.22 -0.33
CA VAL A 270 -9.80 7.71 -0.32
C VAL A 270 -9.16 7.62 -1.71
N ARG A 271 -9.35 6.52 -2.46
CA ARG A 271 -8.90 6.44 -3.86
C ARG A 271 -9.47 7.58 -4.73
N ARG A 272 -10.76 7.90 -4.58
CA ARG A 272 -11.39 9.02 -5.31
C ARG A 272 -10.78 10.36 -4.92
N LEU A 273 -10.45 10.57 -3.64
CA LEU A 273 -9.78 11.78 -3.17
C LEU A 273 -8.43 11.99 -3.87
N PHE A 274 -7.59 10.95 -3.95
CA PHE A 274 -6.32 11.00 -4.68
C PHE A 274 -6.51 11.30 -6.17
N LYS A 275 -7.47 10.64 -6.82
CA LYS A 275 -7.78 10.90 -8.24
C LYS A 275 -8.21 12.34 -8.50
N GLN A 276 -9.04 12.92 -7.63
CA GLN A 276 -9.46 14.32 -7.75
C GLN A 276 -8.29 15.28 -7.57
N HIS A 277 -7.39 15.00 -6.62
CA HIS A 277 -6.21 15.83 -6.39
C HIS A 277 -5.27 15.82 -7.60
N GLN A 278 -5.04 14.66 -8.22
CA GLN A 278 -4.24 14.54 -9.44
C GLN A 278 -4.84 15.32 -10.60
N LEU A 279 -6.17 15.25 -10.80
CA LEU A 279 -6.85 16.01 -11.86
C LEU A 279 -6.66 17.52 -11.68
N ARG A 280 -6.70 18.02 -10.44
CA ARG A 280 -6.47 19.45 -10.14
C ARG A 280 -5.03 19.90 -10.35
N GLN A 281 -4.06 19.00 -10.23
CA GLN A 281 -2.65 19.33 -10.51
C GLN A 281 -2.30 19.33 -12.01
N ALA A 282 -3.13 18.69 -12.84
CA ALA A 282 -2.94 18.61 -14.28
C ALA A 282 -3.64 19.73 -15.06
N MET A 283 -4.50 20.52 -14.40
CA MET A 283 -5.14 21.73 -14.92
C MET A 283 -4.27 22.96 -14.61
#